data_AF-A0A397AQI3-F1
#
_entry.id   AF-A0A397AQI3-F1
#
_cell.length_a   1.000
_cell.length_b   1.000
_cell.length_c   1.000
_cell.angle_alpha   90.00
_cell.angle_beta   90.00
_cell.angle_gamma   90.00
#
_symmetry.space_group_name_H-M   'P 1'
#
loop_
_entity.id
_entity.type
_entity.pdbx_description
1 polymer ?
#
loop_
_entity_poly.entity_id
_entity_poly.type
_entity_poly.pdbx_seq_one_letter_code
_entity_poly.pdbx_strand_id
1 'polypeptide(L)'
;MGSRRHCIGGLHAATTLLSHAHSLAGTASSFHSSAAVASTVNNTKAFVSKYYELDDHRAIDEYLRRKSLVLKETSTHYVVRDCPFCHATKGRADNLFKLYINKSNGVYICHRCGASGSWFTFKQNLGASNDVVEASMGYADSHQSSRHDVPTAISALDNAKAIALTRNLHDDADCRHVLDYLTTTRGLDPDVLSKYCVGAIQQPFYGKDGASETKWCATFPWMARKVDIAAMGAELATPDDPASSSGVDANLFNVVRLKVRAIDDKSKQRLVPKGGSWGLFGWNTIPHDANSVVVTEGEFDAMAVHQATGRPAISLPNGCRSLPPAVLPLLERFSSIYLWMDSDVHGQESVDKFVAKLGVARTYVVRASGAKDANDALLAKMDLNAILDKATLKPHAQITTFDDLRAEVLDEMMNPLRASGVQSRSIPALNSYLKGFRSGELTVVTGPTGCGKTTLLSQLSLDW
;
A
#
# COMPACT_ATOMS: atom_id res chain seq x y z
N MET A 1 25.92 -7.52 -47.54
CA MET A 1 26.29 -8.92 -47.82
C MET A 1 25.11 -9.61 -48.48
N GLY A 2 25.24 -10.01 -49.76
CA GLY A 2 24.43 -10.97 -50.54
C GLY A 2 22.91 -10.72 -50.67
N SER A 3 22.23 -10.89 -51.81
CA SER A 3 22.58 -11.48 -53.10
C SER A 3 21.36 -11.34 -54.05
N ARG A 4 21.59 -10.98 -55.33
CA ARG A 4 20.84 -11.35 -56.57
C ARG A 4 19.32 -10.98 -56.67
N ARG A 5 18.69 -10.70 -57.82
CA ARG A 5 18.97 -10.58 -59.26
C ARG A 5 17.66 -10.08 -59.93
N HIS A 6 17.81 -9.29 -61.01
CA HIS A 6 16.95 -9.22 -62.22
C HIS A 6 15.48 -8.75 -62.10
N CYS A 7 14.81 -8.13 -63.09
CA CYS A 7 15.10 -7.39 -64.33
C CYS A 7 13.70 -6.97 -64.91
N ILE A 8 13.67 -5.94 -65.79
CA ILE A 8 12.64 -5.60 -66.83
C ILE A 8 11.28 -5.10 -66.29
N GLY A 9 10.88 -3.83 -66.44
CA GLY A 9 10.39 -3.12 -67.65
C GLY A 9 8.87 -2.92 -67.51
N GLY A 10 8.17 -1.90 -67.99
CA GLY A 10 8.44 -0.68 -68.74
C GLY A 10 7.12 0.09 -68.91
N LEU A 11 7.25 1.41 -69.09
CA LEU A 11 6.43 2.36 -69.86
C LEU A 11 4.92 2.65 -69.60
N HIS A 12 4.62 3.94 -69.86
CA HIS A 12 3.35 4.66 -70.14
C HIS A 12 2.60 5.22 -68.91
N ALA A 13 2.61 6.54 -68.64
CA ALA A 13 1.98 7.66 -69.37
C ALA A 13 0.44 7.49 -69.43
N ALA A 14 -0.45 8.43 -69.12
CA ALA A 14 -0.39 9.88 -69.06
C ALA A 14 -1.55 10.45 -68.20
N THR A 15 -1.32 11.64 -67.64
CA THR A 15 -2.18 12.84 -67.55
C THR A 15 -3.71 12.70 -67.72
N THR A 16 -4.48 13.35 -66.82
CA THR A 16 -5.38 14.52 -67.09
C THR A 16 -6.74 14.53 -66.33
N LEU A 17 -6.98 15.64 -65.59
CA LEU A 17 -8.23 16.37 -65.24
C LEU A 17 -9.32 15.84 -64.26
N LEU A 18 -9.43 16.59 -63.14
CA LEU A 18 -10.61 17.28 -62.57
C LEU A 18 -12.03 16.67 -62.70
N SER A 19 -12.69 16.42 -61.56
CA SER A 19 -13.91 17.14 -61.10
C SER A 19 -14.53 16.52 -59.83
N HIS A 20 -15.34 17.33 -59.14
CA HIS A 20 -15.98 17.15 -57.83
C HIS A 20 -16.89 15.92 -57.67
N ALA A 21 -16.99 15.38 -56.44
CA ALA A 21 -18.25 15.25 -55.68
C ALA A 21 -18.05 14.55 -54.32
N HIS A 22 -18.89 14.94 -53.37
CA HIS A 22 -19.06 14.47 -51.99
C HIS A 22 -19.22 12.94 -51.81
N SER A 23 -18.76 12.40 -50.68
CA SER A 23 -19.59 11.68 -49.68
C SER A 23 -18.75 10.78 -48.74
N LEU A 24 -19.02 10.93 -47.43
CA LEU A 24 -18.98 9.93 -46.34
C LEU A 24 -17.95 8.78 -46.39
N ALA A 25 -17.01 8.78 -45.46
CA ALA A 25 -16.72 7.66 -44.55
C ALA A 25 -15.59 8.05 -43.59
N GLY A 26 -15.76 7.68 -42.32
CA GLY A 26 -14.88 8.10 -41.24
C GLY A 26 -13.51 7.46 -41.27
N THR A 27 -12.66 7.93 -40.37
CA THR A 27 -11.64 7.15 -39.68
C THR A 27 -11.01 8.00 -38.59
N ALA A 28 -10.68 7.34 -37.50
CA ALA A 28 -10.13 7.89 -36.28
C ALA A 28 -8.85 8.71 -36.51
N SER A 29 -8.72 9.81 -35.76
CA SER A 29 -7.43 10.43 -35.42
C SER A 29 -7.60 11.17 -34.09
N SER A 30 -6.93 10.70 -33.05
CA SER A 30 -5.67 11.26 -32.51
C SER A 30 -5.93 12.19 -31.32
N PHE A 31 -6.01 11.60 -30.12
CA PHE A 31 -5.89 12.34 -28.87
C PHE A 31 -4.43 12.33 -28.44
N HIS A 32 -3.71 13.42 -28.66
CA HIS A 32 -2.68 13.86 -27.73
C HIS A 32 -2.50 15.38 -27.77
N SER A 33 -2.17 15.87 -26.58
CA SER A 33 -1.65 17.20 -26.26
C SER A 33 -2.64 18.35 -26.28
N SER A 34 -3.06 18.76 -25.07
CA SER A 34 -3.01 20.17 -24.72
C SER A 34 -2.77 20.34 -23.24
N ALA A 35 -1.79 21.21 -22.98
CA ALA A 35 -1.09 21.44 -21.73
C ALA A 35 -1.97 22.08 -20.65
N ALA A 36 -1.50 21.88 -19.42
CA ALA A 36 -1.98 22.48 -18.21
C ALA A 36 -2.06 24.02 -18.31
N VAL A 37 -3.20 24.55 -17.90
CA VAL A 37 -3.30 25.90 -17.31
C VAL A 37 -3.98 25.71 -15.96
N ALA A 38 -3.26 26.14 -14.92
CA ALA A 38 -3.71 26.11 -13.55
C ALA A 38 -4.92 27.03 -13.34
N SER A 39 -5.94 26.52 -12.65
CA SER A 39 -6.92 27.35 -11.95
C SER A 39 -7.11 26.80 -10.54
N THR A 40 -6.73 27.64 -9.59
CA THR A 40 -6.82 27.52 -8.13
C THR A 40 -8.26 27.21 -7.67
N VAL A 41 -8.48 26.01 -7.16
CA VAL A 41 -9.53 25.71 -6.17
C VAL A 41 -8.97 24.66 -5.22
N ASN A 42 -8.84 25.03 -3.94
CA ASN A 42 -8.53 24.14 -2.83
C ASN A 42 -9.53 22.98 -2.80
N ASN A 43 -9.08 21.80 -3.21
CA ASN A 43 -9.82 20.57 -3.07
C ASN A 43 -8.81 19.54 -2.57
N THR A 44 -8.94 19.12 -1.31
CA THR A 44 -8.17 18.02 -0.72
C THR A 44 -8.55 16.72 -1.44
N LYS A 45 -8.02 16.55 -2.66
CA LYS A 45 -8.20 15.35 -3.47
C LYS A 45 -7.58 14.19 -2.72
N ALA A 46 -8.34 13.13 -2.44
CA ALA A 46 -7.77 11.91 -1.89
C ALA A 46 -6.70 11.38 -2.87
N PHE A 47 -5.47 11.20 -2.39
CA PHE A 47 -4.39 10.64 -3.17
C PHE A 47 -4.73 9.20 -3.58
N VAL A 48 -4.55 8.88 -4.87
CA VAL A 48 -4.64 7.51 -5.38
C VAL A 48 -3.37 7.24 -6.17
N SER A 49 -2.62 6.22 -5.75
CA SER A 49 -1.37 5.81 -6.38
C SER A 49 -1.62 5.31 -7.80
N LYS A 50 -0.70 5.59 -8.73
CA LYS A 50 -0.74 5.01 -10.09
C LYS A 50 -0.46 3.52 -10.10
N TYR A 51 0.07 2.97 -9.00
CA TYR A 51 0.36 1.56 -8.80
C TYR A 51 -0.72 0.82 -8.03
N TYR A 52 -1.79 1.50 -7.61
CA TYR A 52 -2.92 0.84 -6.97
C TYR A 52 -3.80 0.18 -8.01
N GLU A 53 -3.93 -1.14 -7.90
CA GLU A 53 -4.83 -1.96 -8.70
C GLU A 53 -5.81 -2.70 -7.77
N LEU A 54 -7.06 -2.79 -8.18
CA LEU A 54 -8.06 -3.58 -7.47
C LEU A 54 -7.96 -5.03 -7.90
N ASP A 55 -7.89 -5.94 -6.92
CA ASP A 55 -7.82 -7.39 -7.13
C ASP A 55 -9.04 -7.94 -7.89
N ASP A 56 -10.21 -7.30 -7.75
CA ASP A 56 -11.42 -7.67 -8.49
C ASP A 56 -12.22 -6.44 -8.96
N HIS A 57 -12.20 -6.20 -10.28
CA HIS A 57 -12.97 -5.13 -10.92
C HIS A 57 -14.49 -5.34 -10.86
N ARG A 58 -14.96 -6.57 -10.58
CA ARG A 58 -16.39 -6.89 -10.39
C ARG A 58 -16.91 -6.45 -9.04
N ALA A 59 -16.04 -6.38 -8.02
CA ALA A 59 -16.42 -5.92 -6.69
C ALA A 59 -16.98 -4.48 -6.69
N ILE A 60 -16.52 -3.63 -7.61
CA ILE A 60 -17.10 -2.30 -7.80
C ILE A 60 -18.53 -2.41 -8.35
N ASP A 61 -18.73 -3.18 -9.42
CA ASP A 61 -20.04 -3.33 -10.07
C ASP A 61 -21.07 -3.93 -9.10
N GLU A 62 -20.71 -5.01 -8.41
CA GLU A 62 -21.55 -5.66 -7.40
C GLU A 62 -21.94 -4.69 -6.28
N TYR A 63 -20.99 -3.90 -5.77
CA TYR A 63 -21.27 -2.92 -4.73
C TYR A 63 -22.22 -1.82 -5.21
N LEU A 64 -21.99 -1.28 -6.41
CA LEU A 64 -22.80 -0.21 -6.97
C LEU A 64 -24.24 -0.69 -7.25
N ARG A 65 -24.40 -1.90 -7.79
CA ARG A 65 -25.71 -2.54 -8.00
C ARG A 65 -26.42 -2.83 -6.68
N ARG A 66 -25.70 -3.32 -5.66
CA ARG A 66 -26.24 -3.56 -4.32
C ARG A 66 -26.77 -2.28 -3.66
N LYS A 67 -26.18 -1.14 -3.97
CA LYS A 67 -26.66 0.18 -3.53
C LYS A 67 -27.76 0.77 -4.43
N SER A 68 -28.31 -0.03 -5.35
CA SER A 68 -29.37 0.34 -6.28
C SER A 68 -29.05 1.57 -7.14
N LEU A 69 -27.76 1.78 -7.43
CA LEU A 69 -27.33 2.86 -8.32
C LEU A 69 -27.50 2.42 -9.78
N VAL A 70 -28.05 3.31 -10.61
CA VAL A 70 -28.18 3.07 -12.05
C VAL A 70 -26.87 3.45 -12.72
N LEU A 71 -26.30 2.51 -13.50
CA LEU A 71 -24.94 2.60 -14.04
C LEU A 71 -24.97 2.52 -15.57
N LYS A 72 -24.09 3.29 -16.20
CA LYS A 72 -23.68 3.09 -17.58
C LYS A 72 -22.23 2.60 -17.59
N GLU A 73 -22.00 1.47 -18.25
CA GLU A 73 -20.68 0.88 -18.34
C GLU A 73 -19.95 1.37 -19.61
N THR A 74 -18.68 1.67 -19.47
CA THR A 74 -17.74 1.92 -20.58
C THR A 74 -16.56 0.94 -20.46
N SER A 75 -15.62 0.93 -21.41
CA SER A 75 -14.44 0.07 -21.31
C SER A 75 -13.60 0.33 -20.05
N THR A 76 -13.52 1.59 -19.59
CA THR A 76 -12.62 2.01 -18.52
C THR A 76 -13.32 2.49 -17.24
N HIS A 77 -14.60 2.89 -17.31
CA HIS A 77 -15.33 3.49 -16.19
C HIS A 77 -16.74 2.93 -16.02
N TYR A 78 -17.22 2.90 -14.78
CA TYR A 78 -18.65 2.91 -14.44
C TYR A 78 -19.11 4.36 -14.26
N VAL A 79 -20.18 4.73 -14.94
CA VAL A 79 -20.75 6.09 -14.89
C VAL A 79 -22.11 6.02 -14.21
N VAL A 80 -22.21 6.59 -13.01
CA VAL A 80 -23.43 6.57 -12.19
C VAL A 80 -24.39 7.66 -12.65
N ARG A 81 -25.66 7.29 -12.90
CA ARG A 81 -26.71 8.18 -13.39
C ARG A 81 -26.94 9.35 -12.44
N ASP A 82 -27.21 9.07 -11.17
CA ASP A 82 -27.47 10.06 -10.13
C ASP A 82 -26.36 10.00 -9.09
N CYS A 83 -25.54 11.04 -9.01
CA CYS A 83 -24.47 11.12 -8.01
C CYS A 83 -25.10 11.25 -6.59
N PRO A 84 -24.84 10.32 -5.66
CA PRO A 84 -25.43 10.33 -4.32
C PRO A 84 -24.90 11.46 -3.42
N PHE A 85 -23.79 12.09 -3.81
CA PHE A 85 -23.18 13.21 -3.08
C PHE A 85 -23.64 14.59 -3.58
N CYS A 86 -24.46 14.62 -4.63
CA CYS A 86 -24.85 15.87 -5.28
C CYS A 86 -26.27 16.26 -4.91
N HIS A 87 -26.58 17.56 -4.93
CA HIS A 87 -27.95 18.05 -4.80
C HIS A 87 -28.86 17.45 -5.89
N ALA A 88 -30.18 17.41 -5.66
CA ALA A 88 -31.13 16.77 -6.56
C ALA A 88 -30.91 17.16 -8.04
N THR A 89 -30.83 16.15 -8.91
CA THR A 89 -30.60 16.29 -10.36
C THR A 89 -31.83 16.79 -11.11
N LYS A 90 -33.02 16.73 -10.48
CA LYS A 90 -34.33 17.11 -11.04
C LYS A 90 -34.60 16.47 -12.42
N GLY A 91 -33.98 15.33 -12.71
CA GLY A 91 -34.15 14.59 -13.97
C GLY A 91 -33.63 15.28 -15.24
N ARG A 92 -32.85 16.37 -15.13
CA ARG A 92 -32.33 17.05 -16.31
C ARG A 92 -31.16 16.27 -16.92
N ALA A 93 -31.25 15.93 -18.21
CA ALA A 93 -30.32 15.03 -18.90
C ALA A 93 -28.85 15.51 -18.88
N ASP A 94 -28.61 16.82 -18.85
CA ASP A 94 -27.30 17.46 -18.73
C ASP A 94 -26.63 17.23 -17.35
N ASN A 95 -27.42 16.90 -16.33
CA ASN A 95 -26.97 16.69 -14.95
C ASN A 95 -26.83 15.22 -14.56
N LEU A 96 -27.25 14.30 -15.43
CA LEU A 96 -27.14 12.85 -15.23
C LEU A 96 -25.78 12.32 -15.72
N PHE A 97 -25.37 11.17 -15.20
CA PHE A 97 -24.16 10.45 -15.63
C PHE A 97 -22.88 11.29 -15.50
N LYS A 98 -22.75 12.05 -14.40
CA LYS A 98 -21.59 12.92 -14.12
C LYS A 98 -20.61 12.35 -13.12
N LEU A 99 -20.93 11.24 -12.46
CA LEU A 99 -20.05 10.54 -11.52
C LEU A 99 -19.39 9.37 -12.22
N TYR A 100 -18.09 9.46 -12.42
CA TYR A 100 -17.25 8.47 -13.08
C TYR A 100 -16.46 7.73 -12.03
N ILE A 101 -16.40 6.41 -12.14
CA ILE A 101 -15.62 5.52 -11.27
C ILE A 101 -14.75 4.65 -12.18
N ASN A 102 -13.44 4.75 -12.05
CA ASN A 102 -12.50 3.97 -12.83
C ASN A 102 -12.55 2.50 -12.39
N LYS A 103 -12.60 1.58 -13.36
CA LYS A 103 -12.71 0.14 -13.08
C LYS A 103 -11.45 -0.47 -12.49
N SER A 104 -10.27 0.01 -12.88
CA SER A 104 -8.99 -0.60 -12.50
C SER A 104 -8.52 -0.21 -11.10
N ASN A 105 -8.59 1.08 -10.78
CA ASN A 105 -8.07 1.62 -9.52
C ASN A 105 -9.16 2.21 -8.60
N GLY A 106 -10.42 2.24 -9.06
CA GLY A 106 -11.56 2.68 -8.24
C GLY A 106 -11.58 4.18 -7.91
N VAL A 107 -10.76 4.99 -8.57
CA VAL A 107 -10.82 6.46 -8.46
C VAL A 107 -12.19 6.93 -8.93
N TYR A 108 -12.86 7.75 -8.13
CA TYR A 108 -14.10 8.40 -8.54
C TYR A 108 -13.96 9.91 -8.67
N ILE A 109 -14.70 10.50 -9.61
CA ILE A 109 -14.85 11.93 -9.76
C ILE A 109 -16.25 12.27 -10.27
N CYS A 110 -16.89 13.23 -9.62
CA CYS A 110 -18.13 13.82 -10.09
C CYS A 110 -17.85 15.16 -10.75
N HIS A 111 -18.09 15.26 -12.05
CA HIS A 111 -17.94 16.51 -12.81
C HIS A 111 -19.03 17.55 -12.52
N ARG A 112 -20.00 17.24 -11.64
CA ARG A 112 -21.07 18.16 -11.23
C ARG A 112 -20.82 18.80 -9.87
N CYS A 113 -20.63 18.00 -8.81
CA CYS A 113 -20.36 18.53 -7.46
C CYS A 113 -18.86 18.59 -7.10
N GLY A 114 -17.97 18.07 -7.95
CA GLY A 114 -16.54 18.03 -7.67
C GLY A 114 -16.13 16.97 -6.64
N ALA A 115 -17.06 16.18 -6.10
CA ALA A 115 -16.74 15.08 -5.20
C ALA A 115 -15.83 14.07 -5.91
N SER A 116 -14.66 13.81 -5.33
CA SER A 116 -13.67 12.90 -5.90
C SER A 116 -12.87 12.20 -4.83
N GLY A 117 -12.36 11.01 -5.12
CA GLY A 117 -11.45 10.32 -4.21
C GLY A 117 -11.22 8.86 -4.56
N SER A 118 -10.69 8.11 -3.60
CA SER A 118 -10.45 6.68 -3.72
C SER A 118 -11.75 5.86 -3.59
N TRP A 119 -11.72 4.60 -4.01
CA TRP A 119 -12.83 3.66 -3.80
C TRP A 119 -13.19 3.48 -2.32
N PHE A 120 -12.19 3.53 -1.44
CA PHE A 120 -12.41 3.48 0.00
C PHE A 120 -13.24 4.69 0.48
N THR A 121 -12.84 5.90 0.07
CA THR A 121 -13.54 7.15 0.37
C THR A 121 -14.97 7.12 -0.17
N PHE A 122 -15.17 6.56 -1.38
CA PHE A 122 -16.49 6.38 -1.97
C PHE A 122 -17.41 5.55 -1.07
N LYS A 123 -16.94 4.36 -0.66
CA LYS A 123 -17.70 3.44 0.22
C LYS A 123 -18.01 4.06 1.58
N GLN A 124 -17.06 4.79 2.16
CA GLN A 124 -17.22 5.48 3.44
C GLN A 124 -18.33 6.54 3.34
N ASN A 125 -18.31 7.36 2.30
CA ASN A 125 -19.28 8.44 2.10
C ASN A 125 -20.69 7.93 1.73
N LEU A 126 -20.82 6.71 1.19
CA LEU A 126 -22.09 6.09 0.81
C LEU A 126 -22.80 5.30 1.94
N GLY A 127 -22.22 5.28 3.14
CA GLY A 127 -22.77 4.57 4.30
C GLY A 127 -22.45 3.08 4.30
N ALA A 128 -21.23 2.74 4.72
CA ALA A 128 -20.82 1.39 5.12
C ALA A 128 -20.38 1.38 6.58
N SER A 129 -21.34 1.30 7.50
CA SER A 129 -21.08 0.97 8.91
C SER A 129 -21.07 -0.53 9.19
N ASN A 130 -21.46 -1.41 8.25
CA ASN A 130 -21.66 -2.85 8.52
C ASN A 130 -20.90 -3.85 7.63
N ASP A 131 -19.97 -3.42 6.76
CA ASP A 131 -19.08 -4.32 6.00
C ASP A 131 -17.60 -3.94 6.23
N VAL A 132 -17.19 -3.89 7.49
CA VAL A 132 -15.80 -3.69 7.88
C VAL A 132 -15.30 -4.98 8.51
N VAL A 133 -14.37 -5.66 7.84
CA VAL A 133 -13.42 -6.55 8.52
C VAL A 133 -12.76 -5.70 9.61
N GLU A 134 -12.96 -6.06 10.87
CA GLU A 134 -12.40 -5.37 12.03
C GLU A 134 -10.90 -5.15 11.85
N ALA A 135 -10.52 -3.94 11.46
CA ALA A 135 -9.27 -3.37 11.90
C ALA A 135 -9.54 -2.89 13.33
N SER A 136 -9.10 -3.68 14.30
CA SER A 136 -9.21 -3.40 15.73
C SER A 136 -8.78 -1.95 16.01
N MET A 137 -9.77 -1.07 16.19
CA MET A 137 -9.56 0.24 16.75
C MET A 137 -9.25 0.04 18.23
N GLY A 138 -7.97 0.03 18.57
CA GLY A 138 -7.53 0.11 19.95
C GLY A 138 -8.05 1.41 20.56
N TYR A 139 -8.95 1.28 21.53
CA TYR A 139 -9.40 2.34 22.41
C TYR A 139 -8.18 3.05 23.04
N ALA A 140 -8.03 4.34 22.75
CA ALA A 140 -7.39 5.28 23.67
C ALA A 140 -8.51 6.19 24.17
N ASP A 141 -8.83 6.00 25.44
CA ASP A 141 -9.84 6.72 26.22
C ASP A 141 -9.59 8.23 26.20
N SER A 142 -10.60 9.01 25.83
CA SER A 142 -10.78 10.39 26.30
C SER A 142 -12.23 10.82 26.12
N HIS A 143 -12.95 10.88 27.24
CA HIS A 143 -14.16 11.67 27.42
C HIS A 143 -13.90 13.15 27.03
N GLN A 144 -14.64 13.69 26.06
CA GLN A 144 -15.59 14.82 26.21
C GLN A 144 -15.99 15.46 24.86
N SER A 145 -17.30 15.71 24.77
CA SER A 145 -17.94 16.93 24.25
C SER A 145 -17.64 17.41 22.83
N SER A 146 -18.73 17.52 22.08
CA SER A 146 -18.93 18.21 20.81
C SER A 146 -18.22 19.56 20.66
N ARG A 147 -17.59 19.75 19.48
CA ARG A 147 -17.89 20.80 18.48
C ARG A 147 -16.89 20.67 17.32
N HIS A 148 -17.38 20.95 16.12
CA HIS A 148 -16.57 21.03 14.90
C HIS A 148 -15.43 22.03 15.08
N ASP A 149 -14.18 21.57 14.97
CA ASP A 149 -13.06 22.37 14.49
C ASP A 149 -11.99 21.45 13.88
N VAL A 150 -11.58 21.79 12.67
CA VAL A 150 -10.44 21.17 11.97
C VAL A 150 -9.17 21.66 12.67
N PRO A 151 -8.27 20.80 13.17
CA PRO A 151 -7.05 21.29 13.81
C PRO A 151 -6.13 21.91 12.78
N THR A 152 -6.02 23.24 12.83
CA THR A 152 -5.21 24.06 11.93
C THR A 152 -4.08 24.68 12.76
N ALA A 153 -2.93 23.98 12.90
CA ALA A 153 -1.60 24.56 13.11
C ALA A 153 -0.55 23.48 13.43
N ILE A 154 0.49 23.40 12.58
CA ILE A 154 1.71 22.62 12.82
C ILE A 154 2.55 23.38 13.84
N SER A 155 2.51 22.97 15.11
CA SER A 155 3.57 23.34 16.07
C SER A 155 4.81 22.53 15.70
N ALA A 156 5.58 23.01 14.72
CA ALA A 156 6.85 22.41 14.32
C ALA A 156 7.69 22.15 15.58
N LEU A 157 8.18 20.92 15.73
CA LEU A 157 9.34 20.72 16.56
C LEU A 157 10.42 21.65 15.99
N ASP A 158 10.93 22.56 16.82
CA ASP A 158 11.95 23.50 16.36
C ASP A 158 13.14 22.70 15.81
N ASN A 159 13.52 22.93 14.55
CA ASN A 159 14.67 22.28 13.93
C ASN A 159 15.92 22.43 14.80
N ALA A 160 16.07 23.57 15.51
CA ALA A 160 17.16 23.79 16.45
C ALA A 160 17.13 22.80 17.62
N LYS A 161 15.95 22.46 18.15
CA LYS A 161 15.81 21.45 19.20
C LYS A 161 16.17 20.06 18.68
N ALA A 162 15.71 19.68 17.49
CA ALA A 162 16.06 18.37 16.92
C ALA A 162 17.57 18.24 16.68
N ILE A 163 18.21 19.28 16.12
CA ILE A 163 19.66 19.35 15.94
C ILE A 163 20.38 19.23 17.29
N ALA A 164 19.90 19.93 18.32
CA ALA A 164 20.48 19.84 19.66
C ALA A 164 20.40 18.42 20.22
N LEU A 165 19.29 17.70 20.04
CA LEU A 165 19.16 16.31 20.51
C LEU A 165 20.11 15.36 19.78
N THR A 166 20.30 15.54 18.47
CA THR A 166 21.31 14.79 17.70
C THR A 166 22.70 15.05 18.27
N ARG A 167 23.05 16.32 18.51
CA ARG A 167 24.33 16.69 19.12
C ARG A 167 24.52 16.07 20.50
N ASN A 168 23.48 16.06 21.34
CA ASN A 168 23.55 15.46 22.67
C ASN A 168 23.98 13.99 22.62
N LEU A 169 23.50 13.20 21.66
CA LEU A 169 23.89 11.80 21.56
C LEU A 169 25.41 11.60 21.35
N HIS A 170 26.06 12.52 20.62
CA HIS A 170 27.46 12.39 20.24
C HIS A 170 28.42 13.13 21.18
N ASP A 171 28.01 14.29 21.68
CA ASP A 171 28.91 15.22 22.40
C ASP A 171 28.66 15.26 23.91
N ASP A 172 27.47 14.88 24.38
CA ASP A 172 27.11 14.94 25.80
C ASP A 172 27.54 13.68 26.55
N ALA A 173 28.35 13.85 27.58
CA ALA A 173 28.82 12.76 28.44
C ALA A 173 27.67 12.02 29.13
N ASP A 174 26.59 12.72 29.48
CA ASP A 174 25.42 12.11 30.13
C ASP A 174 24.67 11.18 29.17
N CYS A 175 24.71 11.45 27.87
CA CYS A 175 24.07 10.63 26.84
C CYS A 175 24.93 9.43 26.40
N ARG A 176 26.15 9.28 26.92
CA ARG A 176 27.11 8.25 26.47
C ARG A 176 26.54 6.84 26.55
N HIS A 177 25.83 6.52 27.63
CA HIS A 177 25.20 5.21 27.82
C HIS A 177 24.10 4.91 26.77
N VAL A 178 23.44 5.94 26.21
CA VAL A 178 22.48 5.78 25.10
C VAL A 178 23.22 5.43 23.81
N LEU A 179 24.33 6.13 23.53
CA LEU A 179 25.19 5.83 22.40
C LEU A 179 25.80 4.42 22.52
N ASP A 180 26.28 4.05 23.71
CA ASP A 180 26.81 2.72 23.98
C ASP A 180 25.74 1.64 23.75
N TYR A 181 24.49 1.86 24.19
CA TYR A 181 23.38 0.96 23.85
C TYR A 181 23.18 0.81 22.33
N LEU A 182 23.11 1.91 21.58
CA LEU A 182 22.90 1.88 20.13
C LEU A 182 24.05 1.21 19.38
N THR A 183 25.29 1.42 19.83
CA THR A 183 26.48 0.86 19.17
C THR A 183 26.73 -0.58 19.58
N THR A 184 26.75 -0.87 20.88
CA THR A 184 27.13 -2.20 21.41
C THR A 184 25.97 -3.19 21.39
N THR A 185 24.76 -2.75 21.73
CA THR A 185 23.58 -3.65 21.81
C THR A 185 22.86 -3.76 20.48
N ARG A 186 22.76 -2.66 19.72
CA ARG A 186 22.10 -2.64 18.41
C ARG A 186 23.05 -2.80 17.23
N GLY A 187 24.36 -2.75 17.44
CA GLY A 187 25.36 -2.92 16.39
C GLY A 187 25.39 -1.78 15.37
N LEU A 188 24.88 -0.60 15.73
CA LEU A 188 24.74 0.54 14.80
C LEU A 188 25.97 1.45 14.85
N ASP A 189 26.50 1.80 13.69
CA ASP A 189 27.70 2.63 13.57
C ASP A 189 27.38 4.10 13.89
N PRO A 190 28.25 4.84 14.61
CA PRO A 190 28.04 6.24 14.94
C PRO A 190 27.80 7.15 13.72
N ASP A 191 28.43 6.85 12.59
CA ASP A 191 28.25 7.59 11.34
C ASP A 191 26.83 7.42 10.78
N VAL A 192 26.25 6.22 10.92
CA VAL A 192 24.88 5.92 10.51
C VAL A 192 23.90 6.63 11.44
N LEU A 193 24.14 6.61 12.75
CA LEU A 193 23.33 7.35 13.73
C LEU A 193 23.31 8.86 13.41
N SER A 194 24.48 9.42 13.08
CA SER A 194 24.61 10.84 12.68
C SER A 194 23.84 11.13 11.39
N LYS A 195 23.97 10.26 10.39
CA LYS A 195 23.31 10.40 9.08
C LYS A 195 21.78 10.35 9.18
N TYR A 196 21.25 9.52 10.07
CA TYR A 196 19.81 9.44 10.37
C TYR A 196 19.35 10.47 11.41
N CYS A 197 20.26 11.32 11.88
CA CYS A 197 20.03 12.36 12.88
C CYS A 197 19.44 11.82 14.19
N VAL A 198 19.84 10.61 14.60
CA VAL A 198 19.41 10.03 15.87
C VAL A 198 19.92 10.90 17.02
N GLY A 199 19.06 11.18 17.98
CA GLY A 199 19.43 11.96 19.16
C GLY A 199 19.14 11.25 20.47
N ALA A 200 19.54 11.85 21.58
CA ALA A 200 19.27 11.35 22.93
C ALA A 200 18.59 12.43 23.78
N ILE A 201 17.65 11.99 24.62
CA ILE A 201 16.99 12.87 25.59
C ILE A 201 16.53 12.08 26.81
N GLN A 202 16.48 12.74 27.96
CA GLN A 202 15.78 12.23 29.13
C GLN A 202 14.33 12.71 29.15
N GLN A 203 13.37 11.80 29.32
CA GLN A 203 11.95 12.14 29.22
C GLN A 203 11.10 11.50 30.32
N PRO A 204 10.21 12.27 30.98
CA PRO A 204 9.19 11.71 31.86
C PRO A 204 8.09 10.99 31.08
N PHE A 205 7.73 9.80 31.55
CA PHE A 205 6.56 9.03 31.16
C PHE A 205 5.63 8.89 32.35
N TYR A 206 4.34 9.18 32.15
CA TYR A 206 3.34 9.12 33.20
C TYR A 206 2.59 7.78 33.12
N GLY A 207 2.55 7.05 34.24
CA GLY A 207 1.77 5.83 34.40
C GLY A 207 0.28 6.10 34.60
N LYS A 208 -0.54 5.04 34.63
CA LYS A 208 -1.99 5.13 34.89
C LYS A 208 -2.31 5.71 36.27
N ASP A 209 -1.41 5.52 37.23
CA ASP A 209 -1.55 5.98 38.61
C ASP A 209 -1.07 7.43 38.81
N GLY A 210 -0.72 8.13 37.72
CA GLY A 210 -0.19 9.50 37.75
C GLY A 210 1.29 9.63 38.12
N ALA A 211 1.93 8.53 38.55
CA ALA A 211 3.38 8.51 38.82
C ALA A 211 4.19 8.77 37.54
N SER A 212 5.15 9.69 37.61
CA SER A 212 6.08 9.99 36.51
C SER A 212 7.38 9.24 36.69
N GLU A 213 7.78 8.49 35.67
CA GLU A 213 9.05 7.81 35.59
C GLU A 213 9.89 8.44 34.47
N THR A 214 11.07 8.95 34.82
CA THR A 214 11.99 9.55 33.85
C THR A 214 12.89 8.48 33.26
N LYS A 215 12.91 8.37 31.93
CA LYS A 215 13.69 7.38 31.20
C LYS A 215 14.62 8.05 30.19
N TRP A 216 15.78 7.44 29.98
CA TRP A 216 16.67 7.79 28.89
C TRP A 216 16.14 7.23 27.57
N CYS A 217 16.06 8.09 26.57
CA CYS A 217 15.41 7.79 25.30
C CYS A 217 16.32 8.10 24.12
N ALA A 218 16.27 7.21 23.13
CA ALA A 218 16.68 7.52 21.78
C ALA A 218 15.55 8.28 21.06
N THR A 219 15.93 9.20 20.18
CA THR A 219 15.01 10.04 19.42
C THR A 219 15.23 9.88 17.93
N PHE A 220 14.13 9.73 17.19
CA PHE A 220 14.12 9.41 15.77
C PHE A 220 13.31 10.46 15.01
N PRO A 221 13.98 11.42 14.35
CA PRO A 221 13.32 12.52 13.66
C PRO A 221 12.66 12.07 12.36
N TRP A 222 11.42 12.49 12.15
CA TRP A 222 10.73 12.40 10.87
C TRP A 222 10.94 13.70 10.12
N MET A 223 11.64 13.60 9.00
CA MET A 223 12.03 14.75 8.21
C MET A 223 11.30 14.76 6.87
N ALA A 224 10.91 15.95 6.42
CA ALA A 224 10.32 16.14 5.11
C ALA A 224 10.69 17.52 4.57
N ARG A 225 10.84 17.63 3.25
CA ARG A 225 11.02 18.94 2.59
C ARG A 225 9.68 19.65 2.50
N LYS A 226 9.69 20.97 2.25
CA LYS A 226 8.45 21.74 2.05
C LYS A 226 7.56 21.14 0.95
N VAL A 227 8.18 20.72 -0.16
CA VAL A 227 7.46 20.08 -1.29
C VAL A 227 6.85 18.73 -0.90
N ASP A 228 7.53 17.96 -0.05
CA ASP A 228 7.05 16.67 0.44
C ASP A 228 5.84 16.88 1.37
N ILE A 229 5.92 17.88 2.27
CA ILE A 229 4.84 18.22 3.20
C ILE A 229 3.58 18.66 2.46
N ALA A 230 3.73 19.48 1.42
CA ALA A 230 2.64 19.85 0.53
C ALA A 230 2.05 18.62 -0.21
N ALA A 231 2.90 17.70 -0.68
CA ALA A 231 2.44 16.46 -1.34
C ALA A 231 1.66 15.54 -0.40
N MET A 232 1.97 15.54 0.91
CA MET A 232 1.20 14.84 1.94
C MET A 232 -0.12 15.54 2.31
N GLY A 233 -0.43 16.69 1.71
CA GLY A 233 -1.65 17.46 1.96
C GLY A 233 -1.62 18.27 3.27
N ALA A 234 -0.43 18.61 3.76
CA ALA A 234 -0.25 19.44 4.95
C ALA A 234 0.41 20.78 4.60
N GLU A 235 0.08 21.85 5.34
CA GLU A 235 0.69 23.17 5.19
C GLU A 235 1.62 23.46 6.37
N LEU A 236 2.87 23.82 6.09
CA LEU A 236 3.81 24.31 7.08
C LEU A 236 3.39 25.73 7.48
N ALA A 237 3.06 25.93 8.75
CA ALA A 237 2.95 27.29 9.30
C ALA A 237 4.34 27.93 9.23
N THR A 238 4.54 28.86 8.30
CA THR A 238 5.62 29.82 8.45
C THR A 238 5.24 30.72 9.62
N PRO A 239 6.06 30.83 10.68
CA PRO A 239 5.88 31.91 11.64
C PRO A 239 5.80 33.22 10.84
N ASP A 240 4.85 34.09 11.17
CA ASP A 240 4.65 35.40 10.55
C ASP A 240 5.86 36.31 10.79
N ASP A 241 6.98 36.02 10.12
CA ASP A 241 8.18 36.83 10.10
C ASP A 241 8.23 37.55 8.74
N PRO A 242 7.83 38.84 8.67
CA PRO A 242 7.74 39.61 7.43
C PRO A 242 9.11 39.84 6.75
N ALA A 243 10.20 39.33 7.31
CA ALA A 243 11.55 39.38 6.77
C ALA A 243 12.03 38.08 6.07
N SER A 244 11.22 37.02 6.00
CA SER A 244 11.65 35.71 5.44
C SER A 244 11.26 35.44 3.97
N SER A 245 10.77 36.46 3.26
CA SER A 245 10.41 36.41 1.83
C SER A 245 11.61 36.34 0.86
N SER A 246 12.81 35.98 1.35
CA SER A 246 13.99 35.73 0.53
C SER A 246 14.70 34.44 0.96
N GLY A 247 14.52 33.37 0.17
CA GLY A 247 15.54 32.32 0.04
C GLY A 247 15.48 31.11 0.98
N VAL A 248 14.31 30.65 1.43
CA VAL A 248 14.25 29.34 2.10
C VAL A 248 14.42 28.23 1.06
N ASP A 249 15.59 27.57 1.07
CA ASP A 249 15.93 26.46 0.18
C ASP A 249 14.83 25.38 0.20
N ALA A 250 14.24 25.11 -0.98
CA ALA A 250 13.19 24.11 -1.14
C ALA A 250 13.67 22.68 -0.81
N ASN A 251 14.99 22.46 -0.81
CA ASN A 251 15.62 21.19 -0.47
C ASN A 251 15.91 21.03 1.03
N LEU A 252 15.66 22.05 1.85
CA LEU A 252 15.89 21.97 3.29
C LEU A 252 14.88 21.01 3.94
N PHE A 253 15.40 20.02 4.66
CA PHE A 253 14.59 19.11 5.47
C PHE A 253 14.13 19.81 6.75
N ASN A 254 12.84 19.68 7.04
CA ASN A 254 12.24 20.13 8.29
C ASN A 254 11.86 18.93 9.13
N VAL A 255 12.13 19.00 10.44
CA VAL A 255 11.71 17.97 11.38
C VAL A 255 10.24 18.17 11.70
N VAL A 256 9.41 17.31 11.12
CA VAL A 256 7.95 17.36 11.24
C VAL A 256 7.49 16.74 12.56
N ARG A 257 8.19 15.69 12.98
CA ARG A 257 7.88 14.93 14.18
C ARG A 257 9.12 14.27 14.73
N LEU A 258 9.07 13.89 16.00
CA LEU A 258 10.10 13.13 16.68
C LEU A 258 9.44 11.97 17.40
N LYS A 259 9.90 10.76 17.09
CA LYS A 259 9.58 9.59 17.90
C LYS A 259 10.61 9.47 19.01
N VAL A 260 10.14 9.42 20.24
CA VAL A 260 10.97 9.25 21.43
C VAL A 260 10.69 7.86 21.99
N ARG A 261 11.73 7.07 22.21
CA ARG A 261 11.62 5.68 22.71
C ARG A 261 12.67 5.43 23.78
N ALA A 262 12.25 4.92 24.93
CA ALA A 262 13.17 4.51 25.99
C ALA A 262 14.06 3.36 25.55
N ILE A 263 15.33 3.37 25.98
CA ILE A 263 16.31 2.35 25.62
C ILE A 263 16.12 1.03 26.39
N ASP A 264 15.54 1.11 27.59
CA ASP A 264 15.36 0.01 28.54
C ASP A 264 13.93 -0.56 28.53
N ASP A 265 12.94 0.22 28.06
CA ASP A 265 11.53 -0.20 28.03
C ASP A 265 10.87 0.13 26.69
N LYS A 266 10.65 -0.91 25.85
CA LYS A 266 9.99 -0.78 24.54
C LYS A 266 8.56 -0.23 24.62
N SER A 267 7.86 -0.36 25.76
CA SER A 267 6.51 0.15 25.93
C SER A 267 6.47 1.68 26.07
N LYS A 268 7.57 2.27 26.53
CA LYS A 268 7.72 3.71 26.78
C LYS A 268 8.19 4.42 25.52
N GLN A 269 7.22 4.71 24.65
CA GLN A 269 7.46 5.47 23.43
C GLN A 269 6.34 6.47 23.16
N ARG A 270 6.66 7.58 22.50
CA ARG A 270 5.69 8.63 22.15
C ARG A 270 6.13 9.40 20.91
N LEU A 271 5.14 9.99 20.23
CA LEU A 271 5.37 10.93 19.14
C LEU A 271 5.20 12.36 19.65
N VAL A 272 6.13 13.24 19.27
CA VAL A 272 6.13 14.65 19.63
C VAL A 272 6.23 15.49 18.34
N PRO A 273 5.36 16.49 18.13
CA PRO A 273 4.18 16.83 18.93
C PRO A 273 3.01 15.81 18.77
N LYS A 274 2.10 15.80 19.75
CA LYS A 274 0.80 15.10 19.62
C LYS A 274 0.01 15.74 18.49
N GLY A 275 -0.65 14.93 17.66
CA GLY A 275 -1.48 15.45 16.55
C GLY A 275 -0.74 16.11 15.38
N GLY A 276 0.60 16.06 15.31
CA GLY A 276 1.37 16.57 14.18
C GLY A 276 1.15 15.85 12.84
N SER A 277 1.80 16.35 11.79
CA SER A 277 1.77 15.77 10.44
C SER A 277 2.53 14.43 10.36
N TRP A 278 2.33 13.71 9.26
CA TRP A 278 3.04 12.47 8.98
C TRP A 278 4.43 12.73 8.38
N GLY A 279 5.31 11.75 8.50
CA GLY A 279 6.64 11.74 7.92
C GLY A 279 7.23 10.34 8.00
N LEU A 280 8.42 10.17 7.44
CA LEU A 280 9.15 8.91 7.40
C LEU A 280 10.52 9.13 8.03
N PHE A 281 10.93 8.22 8.93
CA PHE A 281 12.28 8.23 9.46
C PHE A 281 13.26 7.75 8.38
N GLY A 282 14.41 8.42 8.25
CA GLY A 282 15.39 8.17 7.18
C GLY A 282 15.08 8.83 5.85
N TRP A 283 13.99 9.58 5.72
CA TRP A 283 13.64 10.24 4.45
C TRP A 283 14.73 11.21 3.96
N ASN A 284 15.45 11.83 4.89
CA ASN A 284 16.58 12.72 4.62
C ASN A 284 17.80 12.01 4.00
N THR A 285 17.91 10.68 4.14
CA THR A 285 19.07 9.93 3.66
C THR A 285 18.89 9.45 2.22
N ILE A 286 17.70 9.61 1.64
CA ILE A 286 17.38 9.11 0.31
C ILE A 286 17.91 10.08 -0.76
N PRO A 287 18.77 9.61 -1.69
CA PRO A 287 19.19 10.39 -2.85
C PRO A 287 18.02 10.83 -3.74
N HIS A 288 18.13 11.98 -4.41
CA HIS A 288 17.05 12.51 -5.27
C HIS A 288 16.76 11.63 -6.49
N ASP A 289 17.76 10.93 -7.00
CA ASP A 289 17.74 10.03 -8.15
C ASP A 289 17.44 8.56 -7.77
N ALA A 290 17.31 8.26 -6.47
CA ALA A 290 16.99 6.92 -6.01
C ALA A 290 15.63 6.46 -6.56
N ASN A 291 15.67 5.32 -7.26
CA ASN A 291 14.51 4.68 -7.87
C ASN A 291 13.98 3.48 -7.06
N SER A 292 14.76 3.02 -6.07
CA SER A 292 14.36 1.98 -5.12
C SER A 292 14.59 2.42 -3.67
N VAL A 293 13.81 1.83 -2.77
CA VAL A 293 13.90 2.08 -1.32
C VAL A 293 13.54 0.82 -0.53
N VAL A 294 14.21 0.59 0.59
CA VAL A 294 13.85 -0.42 1.57
C VAL A 294 12.96 0.21 2.65
N VAL A 295 11.80 -0.38 2.90
CA VAL A 295 10.83 0.04 3.92
C VAL A 295 10.81 -1.02 5.00
N THR A 296 11.21 -0.63 6.22
CA THR A 296 11.27 -1.51 7.39
C THR A 296 10.17 -1.19 8.40
N GLU A 297 9.93 -2.12 9.33
CA GLU A 297 8.98 -1.88 10.43
C GLU A 297 9.49 -0.81 11.42
N GLY A 298 10.72 -0.95 11.90
CA GLY A 298 11.30 -0.11 12.95
C GLY A 298 12.47 0.76 12.47
N GLU A 299 12.82 1.74 13.32
CA GLU A 299 13.92 2.68 13.06
C GLU A 299 15.29 2.01 13.09
N PHE A 300 15.48 1.01 13.97
CA PHE A 300 16.72 0.24 14.06
C PHE A 300 16.97 -0.58 12.78
N ASP A 301 15.90 -1.15 12.22
CA ASP A 301 15.96 -1.94 11.00
C ASP A 301 16.38 -1.09 9.80
N ALA A 302 15.82 0.12 9.68
CA ALA A 302 16.17 1.04 8.59
C ALA A 302 17.66 1.38 8.61
N MET A 303 18.20 1.69 9.81
CA MET A 303 19.62 1.96 9.97
C MET A 303 20.47 0.72 9.72
N ALA A 304 20.04 -0.46 10.20
CA ALA A 304 20.76 -1.71 10.00
C ALA A 304 20.90 -2.09 8.51
N VAL A 305 19.81 -1.94 7.75
CA VAL A 305 19.82 -2.13 6.30
C VAL A 305 20.76 -1.14 5.63
N HIS A 306 20.69 0.14 5.97
CA HIS A 306 21.55 1.15 5.36
C HIS A 306 23.02 0.89 5.64
N GLN A 307 23.35 0.54 6.88
CA GLN A 307 24.72 0.25 7.31
C GLN A 307 25.30 -0.95 6.56
N ALA A 308 24.56 -2.06 6.46
CA ALA A 308 25.07 -3.28 5.84
C ALA A 308 25.10 -3.22 4.30
N THR A 309 24.19 -2.47 3.68
CA THR A 309 23.96 -2.56 2.23
C THR A 309 24.23 -1.26 1.48
N GLY A 310 24.29 -0.13 2.18
CA GLY A 310 24.33 1.20 1.57
C GLY A 310 23.03 1.62 0.87
N ARG A 311 22.02 0.75 0.80
CA ARG A 311 20.76 1.04 0.11
C ARG A 311 19.94 2.10 0.86
N PRO A 312 19.15 2.94 0.16
CA PRO A 312 18.22 3.86 0.82
C PRO A 312 17.20 3.08 1.64
N ALA A 313 17.11 3.37 2.94
CA ALA A 313 16.24 2.65 3.86
C ALA A 313 15.49 3.61 4.80
N ILE A 314 14.21 3.35 4.98
CA ILE A 314 13.29 4.13 5.82
C ILE A 314 12.43 3.22 6.69
N SER A 315 11.91 3.75 7.79
CA SER A 315 10.97 3.01 8.64
C SER A 315 9.54 3.54 8.56
N LEU A 316 8.59 2.64 8.80
CA LEU A 316 7.17 2.97 8.87
C LEU A 316 6.84 3.82 10.11
N PRO A 317 5.92 4.79 10.00
CA PRO A 317 5.61 5.71 11.09
C PRO A 317 4.93 5.02 12.28
N ASN A 318 4.11 3.99 12.02
CA ASN A 318 3.37 3.24 13.05
C ASN A 318 3.74 1.75 13.07
N GLY A 319 4.92 1.37 12.55
CA GLY A 319 5.33 -0.03 12.40
C GLY A 319 4.31 -0.87 11.61
N CYS A 320 4.09 -2.11 12.04
CA CYS A 320 3.13 -3.04 11.41
C CYS A 320 1.64 -2.62 11.51
N ARG A 321 1.28 -1.67 12.38
CA ARG A 321 -0.13 -1.36 12.66
C ARG A 321 -0.83 -0.64 11.51
N SER A 322 -0.14 0.32 10.88
CA SER A 322 -0.74 1.08 9.78
C SER A 322 0.30 1.80 8.92
N LEU A 323 0.04 1.81 7.63
CA LEU A 323 0.65 2.69 6.65
C LEU A 323 -0.33 3.85 6.36
N PRO A 324 -0.06 5.08 6.86
CA PRO A 324 -0.91 6.23 6.67
C PRO A 324 -1.03 6.62 5.19
N PRO A 325 -2.24 6.89 4.67
CA PRO A 325 -2.41 7.32 3.27
C PRO A 325 -1.63 8.59 2.93
N ALA A 326 -1.40 9.46 3.92
CA ALA A 326 -0.68 10.71 3.76
C ALA A 326 0.78 10.53 3.30
N VAL A 327 1.44 9.41 3.62
CA VAL A 327 2.84 9.19 3.20
C VAL A 327 2.98 8.49 1.84
N LEU A 328 1.88 7.95 1.30
CA LEU A 328 1.89 7.26 -0.01
C LEU A 328 2.37 8.13 -1.18
N PRO A 329 2.04 9.44 -1.26
CA PRO A 329 2.59 10.33 -2.30
C PRO A 329 4.12 10.34 -2.33
N LEU A 330 4.78 10.22 -1.18
CA LEU A 330 6.24 10.22 -1.09
C LEU A 330 6.82 8.96 -1.71
N LEU A 331 6.15 7.82 -1.55
CA LEU A 331 6.59 6.53 -2.06
C LEU A 331 6.27 6.33 -3.56
N GLU A 332 5.51 7.25 -4.16
CA GLU A 332 5.06 7.17 -5.56
C GLU A 332 6.19 7.28 -6.58
N ARG A 333 7.30 7.92 -6.21
CA ARG A 333 8.46 8.10 -7.10
C ARG A 333 9.25 6.82 -7.36
N PHE A 334 9.18 5.83 -6.47
CA PHE A 334 10.02 4.63 -6.56
C PHE A 334 9.39 3.58 -7.46
N SER A 335 10.14 3.05 -8.42
CA SER A 335 9.67 1.92 -9.24
C SER A 335 9.76 0.58 -8.51
N SER A 336 10.55 0.49 -7.43
CA SER A 336 10.78 -0.75 -6.69
C SER A 336 10.85 -0.46 -5.20
N ILE A 337 10.05 -1.18 -4.40
CA ILE A 337 10.00 -1.04 -2.95
C ILE A 337 10.29 -2.39 -2.33
N TYR A 338 11.31 -2.46 -1.47
CA TYR A 338 11.64 -3.67 -0.71
C TYR A 338 10.99 -3.55 0.66
N LEU A 339 10.00 -4.37 0.96
CA LEU A 339 9.27 -4.36 2.21
C LEU A 339 9.85 -5.44 3.15
N TRP A 340 10.50 -5.01 4.23
CA TRP A 340 11.08 -5.87 5.25
C TRP A 340 10.37 -5.66 6.59
N MET A 341 9.34 -6.46 6.83
CA MET A 341 8.57 -6.45 8.08
C MET A 341 9.12 -7.49 9.07
N ASP A 342 8.77 -7.36 10.35
CA ASP A 342 9.10 -8.36 11.35
C ASP A 342 8.55 -9.74 10.94
N SER A 343 9.28 -10.79 11.29
CA SER A 343 8.88 -12.18 11.04
C SER A 343 7.83 -12.69 12.04
N ASP A 344 7.27 -11.82 12.88
CA ASP A 344 6.18 -12.17 13.80
C ASP A 344 4.79 -12.09 13.13
N VAL A 345 3.78 -12.65 13.82
CA VAL A 345 2.43 -12.79 13.27
C VAL A 345 1.86 -11.44 12.81
N HIS A 346 2.02 -10.39 13.62
CA HIS A 346 1.50 -9.06 13.30
C HIS A 346 2.25 -8.40 12.14
N GLY A 347 3.58 -8.54 12.09
CA GLY A 347 4.38 -8.10 10.97
C GLY A 347 3.92 -8.74 9.67
N GLN A 348 3.76 -10.07 9.64
CA GLN A 348 3.36 -10.82 8.46
C GLN A 348 1.93 -10.55 7.99
N GLU A 349 0.97 -10.40 8.91
CA GLU A 349 -0.41 -10.00 8.57
C GLU A 349 -0.50 -8.60 7.92
N SER A 350 0.47 -7.72 8.21
CA SER A 350 0.50 -6.37 7.67
C SER A 350 1.10 -6.28 6.27
N VAL A 351 1.96 -7.24 5.88
CA VAL A 351 2.65 -7.29 4.58
C VAL A 351 1.64 -7.18 3.43
N ASP A 352 0.60 -8.00 3.45
CA ASP A 352 -0.40 -8.07 2.39
C ASP A 352 -1.14 -6.74 2.19
N LYS A 353 -1.52 -6.13 3.31
CA LYS A 353 -2.21 -4.83 3.33
C LYS A 353 -1.30 -3.72 2.81
N PHE A 354 0.00 -3.78 3.09
CA PHE A 354 0.97 -2.79 2.64
C PHE A 354 1.34 -2.98 1.17
N VAL A 355 1.56 -4.21 0.73
CA VAL A 355 1.79 -4.56 -0.69
C VAL A 355 0.62 -4.05 -1.55
N ALA A 356 -0.63 -4.26 -1.11
CA ALA A 356 -1.81 -3.75 -1.83
C ALA A 356 -1.83 -2.22 -1.91
N LYS A 357 -1.40 -1.50 -0.86
CA LYS A 357 -1.36 -0.02 -0.85
C LYS A 357 -0.19 0.56 -1.64
N LEU A 358 0.96 -0.12 -1.61
CA LEU A 358 2.19 0.31 -2.27
C LEU A 358 2.17 -0.06 -3.75
N GLY A 359 1.50 -1.14 -4.12
CA GLY A 359 1.40 -1.65 -5.49
C GLY A 359 2.09 -3.01 -5.61
N VAL A 360 1.32 -4.02 -6.00
CA VAL A 360 1.73 -5.44 -6.04
C VAL A 360 2.92 -5.64 -6.97
N ALA A 361 2.89 -5.03 -8.15
CA ALA A 361 3.91 -5.23 -9.20
C ALA A 361 5.29 -4.61 -8.88
N ARG A 362 5.39 -3.76 -7.85
CA ARG A 362 6.64 -3.09 -7.48
C ARG A 362 7.15 -3.39 -6.08
N THR A 363 6.37 -4.12 -5.28
CA THR A 363 6.70 -4.36 -3.87
C THR A 363 7.29 -5.75 -3.71
N TYR A 364 8.58 -5.81 -3.42
CA TYR A 364 9.34 -7.02 -3.13
C TYR A 364 9.29 -7.30 -1.64
N VAL A 365 8.81 -8.47 -1.26
CA VAL A 365 8.75 -8.90 0.14
C VAL A 365 10.07 -9.56 0.51
N VAL A 366 10.72 -9.02 1.53
CA VAL A 366 11.98 -9.55 2.05
C VAL A 366 11.67 -10.55 3.15
N ARG A 367 12.25 -11.75 3.06
CA ARG A 367 12.14 -12.79 4.09
C ARG A 367 13.55 -13.25 4.49
N ALA A 368 13.86 -13.18 5.78
CA ALA A 368 15.13 -13.63 6.33
C ALA A 368 14.92 -14.86 7.21
N SER A 369 15.38 -16.03 6.76
CA SER A 369 15.36 -17.24 7.58
C SER A 369 16.41 -17.13 8.69
N GLY A 370 15.99 -17.17 9.95
CA GLY A 370 16.89 -17.15 11.11
C GLY A 370 17.12 -15.78 11.75
N ALA A 371 16.43 -14.72 11.29
CA ALA A 371 16.41 -13.42 11.94
C ALA A 371 14.98 -12.91 12.07
N LYS A 372 14.65 -12.25 13.19
CA LYS A 372 13.31 -11.71 13.40
C LYS A 372 13.06 -10.50 12.50
N ASP A 373 14.00 -9.57 12.52
CA ASP A 373 13.97 -8.29 11.80
C ASP A 373 15.35 -8.00 11.18
N ALA A 374 15.53 -6.82 10.58
CA ALA A 374 16.79 -6.50 9.89
C ALA A 374 17.92 -6.17 10.88
N ASN A 375 17.60 -5.63 12.06
CA ASN A 375 18.58 -5.39 13.11
C ASN A 375 19.14 -6.70 13.68
N ASP A 376 18.29 -7.69 13.92
CA ASP A 376 18.69 -9.03 14.34
C ASP A 376 19.57 -9.71 13.28
N ALA A 377 19.25 -9.54 11.99
CA ALA A 377 20.07 -10.06 10.89
C ALA A 377 21.46 -9.43 10.85
N LEU A 378 21.56 -8.12 11.12
CA LEU A 378 22.84 -7.40 11.24
C LEU A 378 23.66 -7.93 12.42
N LEU A 379 23.05 -8.09 13.59
CA LEU A 379 23.70 -8.60 14.80
C LEU A 379 24.19 -10.05 14.62
N ALA A 380 23.42 -10.85 13.89
CA ALA A 380 23.78 -12.21 13.49
C ALA A 380 24.85 -12.27 12.38
N LYS A 381 25.34 -11.12 11.88
CA LYS A 381 26.33 -10.99 10.79
C LYS A 381 25.90 -11.71 9.51
N MET A 382 24.60 -11.70 9.22
CA MET A 382 24.07 -12.23 7.97
C MET A 382 24.39 -11.29 6.80
N ASP A 383 24.39 -11.83 5.58
CA ASP A 383 24.52 -11.03 4.37
C ASP A 383 23.18 -10.40 3.98
N LEU A 384 22.96 -9.16 4.42
CA LEU A 384 21.73 -8.41 4.14
C LEU A 384 21.58 -8.08 2.64
N ASN A 385 22.66 -7.97 1.86
CA ASN A 385 22.55 -7.77 0.41
C ASN A 385 21.98 -9.03 -0.24
N ALA A 386 22.52 -10.20 0.11
CA ALA A 386 22.00 -11.47 -0.40
C ALA A 386 20.53 -11.73 0.02
N ILE A 387 20.12 -11.29 1.22
CA ILE A 387 18.72 -11.38 1.66
C ILE A 387 17.82 -10.47 0.81
N LEU A 388 18.23 -9.22 0.56
CA LEU A 388 17.47 -8.29 -0.28
C LEU A 388 17.41 -8.72 -1.75
N ASP A 389 18.48 -9.33 -2.27
CA ASP A 389 18.53 -9.81 -3.66
C ASP A 389 17.64 -11.05 -3.86
N LYS A 390 17.35 -11.80 -2.79
CA LYS A 390 16.37 -12.90 -2.77
C LYS A 390 14.93 -12.43 -2.55
N ALA A 391 14.69 -11.13 -2.36
CA ALA A 391 13.34 -10.63 -2.14
C ALA A 391 12.47 -10.91 -3.36
N THR A 392 11.26 -11.42 -3.13
CA THR A 392 10.35 -11.84 -4.21
C THR A 392 9.17 -10.89 -4.28
N LEU A 393 8.68 -10.64 -5.49
CA LEU A 393 7.36 -10.04 -5.63
C LEU A 393 6.34 -10.99 -5.02
N LYS A 394 5.35 -10.44 -4.31
CA LYS A 394 4.26 -11.28 -3.85
C LYS A 394 3.50 -11.81 -5.07
N PRO A 395 3.44 -13.14 -5.29
CA PRO A 395 2.66 -13.68 -6.39
C PRO A 395 1.18 -13.34 -6.16
N HIS A 396 0.45 -13.13 -7.26
CA HIS A 396 -1.00 -12.96 -7.19
C HIS A 396 -1.62 -14.19 -6.50
N ALA A 397 -2.64 -14.00 -5.66
CA ALA A 397 -3.23 -15.09 -4.87
C ALA A 397 -3.74 -16.28 -5.70
N GLN A 398 -3.97 -16.07 -6.99
CA GLN A 398 -4.44 -17.08 -7.95
C GLN A 398 -3.31 -17.68 -8.81
N ILE A 399 -2.05 -17.27 -8.60
CA ILE A 399 -0.88 -17.76 -9.34
C ILE A 399 -0.01 -18.52 -8.36
N THR A 400 0.07 -19.83 -8.55
CA THR A 400 0.99 -20.73 -7.85
C THR A 400 2.08 -21.20 -8.80
N THR A 401 3.25 -21.58 -8.28
CA THR A 401 4.30 -22.21 -9.08
C THR A 401 4.32 -23.72 -8.89
N PHE A 402 4.92 -24.45 -9.82
CA PHE A 402 5.06 -25.91 -9.66
C PHE A 402 5.92 -26.28 -8.44
N ASP A 403 6.92 -25.44 -8.11
CA ASP A 403 7.76 -25.67 -6.93
C ASP A 403 6.95 -25.57 -5.63
N ASP A 404 6.00 -24.63 -5.56
CA ASP A 404 5.09 -24.49 -4.41
C ASP A 404 4.18 -25.72 -4.26
N LEU A 405 3.68 -26.25 -5.38
CA LEU A 405 2.78 -27.43 -5.41
C LEU A 405 3.51 -28.76 -5.21
N ARG A 406 4.84 -28.79 -5.33
CA ARG A 406 5.62 -30.05 -5.39
C ARG A 406 5.37 -30.94 -4.17
N ALA A 407 5.29 -30.36 -2.97
CA ALA A 407 5.06 -31.10 -1.74
C ALA A 407 3.64 -31.66 -1.66
N GLU A 408 2.63 -30.87 -2.07
CA GLU A 408 1.23 -31.30 -2.13
C GLU A 408 1.03 -32.42 -3.15
N VAL A 409 1.60 -32.27 -4.35
CA VAL A 409 1.58 -33.30 -5.40
C VAL A 409 2.25 -34.58 -4.91
N LEU A 410 3.38 -34.47 -4.20
CA LEU A 410 4.05 -35.63 -3.61
C LEU A 410 3.18 -36.31 -2.54
N ASP A 411 2.53 -35.54 -1.65
CA ASP A 411 1.62 -36.09 -0.64
C ASP A 411 0.43 -36.81 -1.29
N GLU A 412 -0.15 -36.24 -2.35
CA GLU A 412 -1.24 -36.85 -3.10
C GLU A 412 -0.81 -38.16 -3.78
N MET A 413 0.38 -38.18 -4.38
CA MET A 413 0.96 -39.40 -4.98
C MET A 413 1.27 -40.48 -3.93
N MET A 414 1.75 -40.08 -2.75
CA MET A 414 2.08 -40.99 -1.65
C MET A 414 0.83 -41.50 -0.92
N ASN A 415 -0.28 -40.75 -0.95
CA ASN A 415 -1.52 -41.10 -0.27
C ASN A 415 -2.72 -41.15 -1.24
N PRO A 416 -2.78 -42.09 -2.20
CA PRO A 416 -3.87 -42.15 -3.20
C PRO A 416 -5.27 -42.32 -2.59
N LEU A 417 -5.34 -42.87 -1.37
CA LEU A 417 -6.61 -43.04 -0.64
C LEU A 417 -7.16 -41.70 -0.12
N ARG A 418 -6.32 -40.68 0.11
CA ARG A 418 -6.79 -39.32 0.44
C ARG A 418 -7.48 -38.63 -0.74
N ALA A 419 -7.09 -38.98 -1.97
CA ALA A 419 -7.76 -38.56 -3.19
C ALA A 419 -9.01 -39.41 -3.51
N SER A 420 -9.32 -40.43 -2.71
CA SER A 420 -10.54 -41.22 -2.89
C SER A 420 -11.71 -40.59 -2.12
N GLY A 421 -12.89 -40.64 -2.72
CA GLY A 421 -14.10 -40.08 -2.14
C GLY A 421 -14.69 -40.96 -1.04
N VAL A 422 -15.84 -40.56 -0.49
CA VAL A 422 -16.53 -41.41 0.49
C VAL A 422 -17.07 -42.66 -0.21
N GLN A 423 -16.61 -43.82 0.25
CA GLN A 423 -16.91 -45.12 -0.35
C GLN A 423 -18.32 -45.59 0.03
N SER A 424 -19.06 -46.14 -0.93
CA SER A 424 -20.36 -46.78 -0.65
C SER A 424 -20.15 -48.10 0.10
N ARG A 425 -20.87 -48.29 1.21
CA ARG A 425 -20.93 -49.54 1.95
C ARG A 425 -21.99 -50.47 1.38
N SER A 426 -23.09 -49.88 0.91
CA SER A 426 -24.25 -50.58 0.36
C SER A 426 -23.97 -51.17 -1.03
N ILE A 427 -23.08 -50.57 -1.82
CA ILE A 427 -22.74 -51.02 -3.18
C ILE A 427 -21.21 -51.04 -3.38
N PRO A 428 -20.48 -52.02 -2.83
CA PRO A 428 -19.01 -52.07 -2.89
C PRO A 428 -18.45 -52.14 -4.32
N ALA A 429 -19.21 -52.72 -5.26
CA ALA A 429 -18.82 -52.77 -6.67
C ALA A 429 -18.74 -51.38 -7.31
N LEU A 430 -19.49 -50.39 -6.83
CA LEU A 430 -19.47 -49.03 -7.36
C LEU A 430 -18.14 -48.31 -7.03
N ASN A 431 -17.52 -48.67 -5.92
CA ASN A 431 -16.26 -48.10 -5.45
C ASN A 431 -15.09 -48.41 -6.39
N SER A 432 -15.10 -49.56 -7.07
CA SER A 432 -14.02 -49.89 -8.01
C SER A 432 -13.99 -48.96 -9.22
N TYR A 433 -15.17 -48.52 -9.67
CA TYR A 433 -15.37 -47.60 -10.80
C TYR A 433 -15.25 -46.13 -10.43
N LEU A 434 -15.95 -45.70 -9.36
CA LEU A 434 -16.03 -44.29 -9.00
C LEU A 434 -14.95 -43.84 -8.02
N LYS A 435 -14.33 -44.78 -7.30
CA LYS A 435 -13.44 -44.49 -6.16
C LYS A 435 -14.13 -43.65 -5.09
N GLY A 436 -15.43 -43.83 -4.91
CA GLY A 436 -16.27 -43.08 -3.96
C GLY A 436 -16.69 -41.71 -4.48
N PHE A 437 -17.46 -40.96 -3.70
CA PHE A 437 -17.86 -39.59 -4.04
C PHE A 437 -16.91 -38.57 -3.43
N ARG A 438 -16.20 -37.81 -4.28
CA ARG A 438 -15.20 -36.83 -3.84
C ARG A 438 -15.84 -35.48 -3.59
N SER A 439 -15.28 -34.74 -2.62
CA SER A 439 -15.67 -33.36 -2.37
C SER A 439 -15.35 -32.49 -3.59
N GLY A 440 -16.30 -31.64 -4.00
CA GLY A 440 -16.16 -30.76 -5.18
C GLY A 440 -16.56 -31.38 -6.52
N GLU A 441 -16.91 -32.66 -6.57
CA GLU A 441 -17.46 -33.31 -7.78
C GLU A 441 -19.00 -33.20 -7.83
N LEU A 442 -19.56 -33.12 -9.05
CA LEU A 442 -21.00 -33.18 -9.29
C LEU A 442 -21.36 -34.53 -9.94
N THR A 443 -21.98 -35.43 -9.18
CA THR A 443 -22.48 -36.71 -9.71
C THR A 443 -23.90 -36.58 -10.21
N VAL A 444 -24.13 -36.89 -11.49
CA VAL A 444 -25.46 -36.87 -12.12
C VAL A 444 -26.00 -38.29 -12.29
N VAL A 445 -27.16 -38.58 -11.69
CA VAL A 445 -27.86 -39.86 -11.85
C VAL A 445 -29.07 -39.69 -12.77
N THR A 446 -29.09 -40.41 -13.88
CA THR A 446 -30.14 -40.30 -14.93
C THR A 446 -30.64 -41.68 -15.39
N GLY A 447 -31.82 -41.70 -16.02
CA GLY A 447 -32.51 -42.92 -16.46
C GLY A 447 -34.03 -42.74 -16.58
N PRO A 448 -34.75 -43.71 -17.18
CA PRO A 448 -36.20 -43.64 -17.42
C PRO A 448 -37.06 -43.44 -16.16
N THR A 449 -38.28 -42.93 -16.29
CA THR A 449 -39.23 -42.82 -15.17
C THR A 449 -39.54 -44.21 -14.60
N GLY A 450 -39.54 -44.32 -13.27
CA GLY A 450 -39.81 -45.59 -12.58
C GLY A 450 -38.64 -46.58 -12.50
N CYS A 451 -37.45 -46.27 -13.04
CA CYS A 451 -36.30 -47.20 -13.03
C CYS A 451 -35.51 -47.27 -11.71
N GLY A 452 -36.02 -46.68 -10.62
CA GLY A 452 -35.40 -46.78 -9.29
C GLY A 452 -34.28 -45.76 -8.97
N LYS A 453 -34.13 -44.67 -9.73
CA LYS A 453 -33.11 -43.62 -9.46
C LYS A 453 -33.17 -43.07 -8.03
N THR A 454 -34.37 -42.70 -7.60
CA THR A 454 -34.58 -42.16 -6.25
C THR A 454 -34.25 -43.21 -5.20
N THR A 455 -34.64 -44.47 -5.42
CA THR A 455 -34.32 -45.59 -4.53
C THR A 455 -32.81 -45.79 -4.40
N LEU A 456 -32.07 -45.75 -5.50
CA LEU A 456 -30.61 -45.85 -5.51
C LEU A 456 -29.97 -44.70 -4.73
N LEU A 457 -30.39 -43.45 -5.00
CA LEU A 457 -29.88 -42.28 -4.29
C LEU A 457 -30.21 -42.31 -2.80
N SER A 458 -31.41 -42.75 -2.42
CA SER A 458 -31.80 -42.90 -1.02
C SER A 458 -30.96 -43.96 -0.31
N GLN A 459 -30.72 -45.12 -0.92
CA GLN A 459 -29.85 -46.15 -0.34
C GLN A 459 -28.43 -45.65 -0.16
N LEU A 460 -27.89 -45.00 -1.20
CA LEU A 460 -26.56 -44.44 -1.17
C LEU A 460 -26.42 -43.30 -0.14
N SER A 461 -27.48 -42.51 0.09
CA SER A 461 -27.50 -41.46 1.11
C SER A 461 -27.42 -41.97 2.55
N LEU A 462 -27.62 -43.26 2.79
CA LEU A 462 -27.39 -43.88 4.11
C LEU A 462 -25.92 -44.20 4.37
N ASP A 463 -25.08 -44.22 3.32
CA ASP A 463 -23.64 -44.46 3.42
C ASP A 463 -22.83 -43.18 3.71
N TRP A 464 -23.43 -42.00 3.52
CA TRP A 464 -22.84 -40.66 3.69
C TRP A 464 -23.51 -39.91 4.84
#